data_AF-A0AAD3XL29-F1
#
_entry.id   AF-A0AAD3XL29-F1
#
_cell.length_a   1.000
_cell.length_b   1.000
_cell.length_c   1.000
_cell.angle_alpha   90.00
_cell.angle_beta   90.00
_cell.angle_gamma   90.00
#
_symmetry.space_group_name_H-M   'P 1'
#
loop_
_entity.id
_entity.type
_entity.pdbx_description
1 polymer ?
#
loop_
_entity_poly.entity_id
_entity_poly.type
_entity_poly.pdbx_seq_one_letter_code
_entity_poly.pdbx_strand_id
1 'polypeptide(L)'
;MDRTGKDIADVISTMLLLSGITTILNSYYGTRLPMVLGSSFAFLALTLVAMNFAEFWILTKHKFRHTMRASQGAIIDGSIFQSFLGISKLMPLPLRCINPVMVAPTISTIGVAIFSLGFPQASSYVGINISQILLVLKSSLYLQGVSQTNACKAWGTSAWVKIRYSLQWGLLVF
;
A
#
# COMPACT_ATOMS: atom_id res chain seq x y z
N MET A 1 26.75 9.12 -16.19
CA MET A 1 26.64 8.19 -15.05
C MET A 1 26.14 8.97 -13.84
N ASP A 2 25.21 8.38 -13.06
CA ASP A 2 24.80 8.77 -11.70
C ASP A 2 23.58 9.70 -11.42
N ARG A 3 22.78 10.16 -12.41
CA ARG A 3 21.53 10.90 -12.08
C ARG A 3 20.38 10.02 -11.58
N THR A 4 20.16 8.84 -12.18
CA THR A 4 19.05 7.93 -11.81
C THR A 4 19.17 7.38 -10.40
N GLY A 5 20.37 6.96 -9.96
CA GLY A 5 20.57 6.40 -8.63
C GLY A 5 20.29 7.41 -7.53
N LYS A 6 20.80 8.64 -7.70
CA LYS A 6 20.54 9.76 -6.79
C LYS A 6 19.04 10.09 -6.70
N ASP A 7 18.34 10.15 -7.84
CA ASP A 7 16.91 10.47 -7.85
C ASP A 7 16.06 9.38 -7.18
N ILE A 8 16.45 8.10 -7.31
CA ILE A 8 15.80 6.98 -6.61
C ILE A 8 16.09 7.05 -5.10
N ALA A 9 17.34 7.32 -4.70
CA ALA A 9 17.73 7.44 -3.30
C ALA A 9 17.04 8.61 -2.59
N ASP A 10 16.92 9.75 -3.26
CA ASP A 10 16.20 10.93 -2.76
C ASP A 10 14.72 10.60 -2.51
N VAL A 11 14.08 9.86 -3.43
CA VAL A 11 12.67 9.44 -3.30
C VAL A 11 12.48 8.41 -2.17
N ILE A 12 13.35 7.40 -2.07
CA ILE A 12 13.27 6.39 -1.00
C ILE A 12 13.46 7.05 0.37
N SER A 13 14.44 7.93 0.51
CA SER A 13 14.75 8.60 1.78
C SER A 13 13.60 9.51 2.22
N THR A 14 13.02 10.27 1.29
CA THR A 14 11.85 11.11 1.59
C THR A 14 10.62 10.29 1.94
N MET A 15 10.36 9.18 1.23
CA MET A 15 9.24 8.26 1.54
C MET A 15 9.36 7.62 2.92
N LEU A 16 10.56 7.16 3.30
CA LEU A 16 10.81 6.58 4.63
C LEU A 16 10.66 7.63 5.73
N LEU A 17 11.19 8.84 5.51
CA LEU A 17 11.05 9.96 6.44
C LEU A 17 9.58 10.37 6.61
N LEU A 18 8.84 10.49 5.51
CA LEU A 18 7.39 10.78 5.53
C LEU A 18 6.61 9.67 6.23
N SER A 19 6.88 8.39 5.94
CA SER A 19 6.23 7.26 6.64
C SER A 19 6.49 7.28 8.15
N GLY A 20 7.72 7.62 8.58
CA GLY A 20 8.05 7.80 9.99
C GLY A 20 7.28 8.94 10.65
N ILE A 21 7.29 10.13 10.03
CA ILE A 21 6.57 11.32 10.54
C ILE A 21 5.07 11.06 10.61
N THR A 22 4.47 10.51 9.55
CA THR A 22 3.04 10.21 9.50
C THR A 22 2.63 9.16 10.53
N THR A 23 3.46 8.14 10.78
CA THR A 23 3.22 7.14 11.82
C THR A 23 3.29 7.75 13.23
N ILE A 24 4.28 8.60 13.50
CA ILE A 24 4.39 9.33 14.78
C ILE A 24 3.17 10.22 14.97
N LEU A 25 2.80 10.99 13.94
CA LEU A 25 1.66 11.92 13.99
C LEU A 25 0.34 11.17 14.20
N ASN A 26 0.14 10.04 13.52
CA ASN A 26 -1.01 9.16 13.72
C ASN A 26 -1.03 8.52 15.12
N SER A 27 0.13 8.18 15.68
CA SER A 27 0.22 7.64 17.04
C SER A 27 -0.05 8.69 18.13
N TYR A 28 0.31 9.97 17.89
CA TYR A 28 0.10 11.07 18.85
C TYR A 28 -1.28 11.72 18.76
N TYR A 29 -1.77 12.02 17.55
CA TYR A 29 -3.04 12.74 17.31
C TYR A 29 -4.17 11.84 16.77
N GLY A 30 -3.90 10.58 16.42
CA GLY A 30 -4.87 9.66 15.82
C GLY A 30 -5.52 8.69 16.82
N THR A 31 -6.04 7.57 16.31
CA THR A 31 -6.91 6.62 17.02
C THR A 31 -6.23 5.77 18.10
N ARG A 32 -4.96 6.06 18.44
CA ARG A 32 -4.10 5.28 19.36
C ARG A 32 -3.98 3.79 19.00
N LEU A 33 -4.36 3.39 17.80
CA LEU A 33 -4.02 2.07 17.26
C LEU A 33 -2.60 2.13 16.69
N PRO A 34 -1.70 1.21 17.07
CA PRO A 34 -0.37 1.11 16.47
C PRO A 34 -0.51 0.58 15.03
N MET A 35 -0.77 1.47 14.09
CA MET A 35 -0.75 1.19 12.65
C MET A 35 0.50 1.80 12.04
N VAL A 36 1.35 0.96 11.43
CA VAL A 36 2.46 1.40 10.60
C VAL A 36 1.89 1.79 9.24
N LEU A 37 1.86 3.08 8.95
CA LEU A 37 1.38 3.62 7.67
C LEU A 37 2.56 3.70 6.70
N GLY A 38 2.44 3.00 5.58
CA GLY A 38 3.43 2.97 4.52
C GLY A 38 2.82 3.24 3.16
N SER A 39 3.67 3.37 2.15
CA SER A 39 3.22 3.51 0.76
C SER A 39 2.45 2.27 0.33
N SER A 40 1.23 2.47 -0.15
CA SER A 40 0.38 1.35 -0.58
C SER A 40 0.90 0.74 -1.87
N PHE A 41 1.13 -0.58 -1.87
CA PHE A 41 1.56 -1.33 -3.06
C PHE A 41 0.62 -1.17 -4.27
N ALA A 42 -0.64 -0.81 -4.03
CA ALA A 42 -1.61 -0.47 -5.07
C ALA A 42 -1.14 0.70 -5.96
N PHE A 43 -0.40 1.68 -5.42
CA PHE A 43 0.14 2.77 -6.24
C PHE A 43 1.21 2.29 -7.20
N LEU A 44 2.02 1.30 -6.80
CA LEU A 44 3.03 0.75 -7.69
C LEU A 44 2.38 0.10 -8.92
N ALA A 45 1.30 -0.65 -8.71
CA ALA A 45 0.49 -1.20 -9.80
C ALA A 45 -0.15 -0.08 -10.65
N LEU A 46 -0.73 0.94 -10.02
CA LEU A 46 -1.34 2.08 -10.71
C LEU A 46 -0.33 2.85 -11.57
N THR A 47 0.87 3.13 -11.04
CA THR A 47 1.93 3.84 -11.75
C THR A 47 2.45 3.01 -12.91
N LEU A 48 2.59 1.69 -12.77
CA LEU A 48 3.00 0.82 -13.87
C LEU A 48 1.97 0.77 -14.99
N VAL A 49 0.70 0.62 -14.64
CA VAL A 49 -0.39 0.66 -15.61
C VAL A 49 -0.41 2.03 -16.30
N ALA A 50 -0.28 3.12 -15.55
CA ALA A 50 -0.18 4.47 -16.09
C ALA A 50 1.05 4.65 -16.98
N MET A 51 2.20 4.05 -16.68
CA MET A 51 3.39 4.09 -17.54
C MET A 51 3.16 3.37 -18.88
N ASN A 52 2.51 2.21 -18.86
CA ASN A 52 2.18 1.47 -20.09
C ASN A 52 1.18 2.24 -20.96
N PHE A 53 0.21 2.93 -20.36
CA PHE A 53 -0.71 3.80 -21.10
C PHE A 53 -0.06 5.13 -21.53
N ALA A 54 0.85 5.68 -20.73
CA ALA A 54 1.55 6.93 -21.03
C ALA A 54 2.64 6.77 -22.11
N GLU A 55 3.04 5.53 -22.46
CA GLU A 55 3.78 5.28 -23.69
C GLU A 55 3.00 5.67 -24.96
N PHE A 56 1.70 5.91 -24.88
CA PHE A 56 0.97 6.54 -25.98
C PHE A 56 1.26 8.05 -26.11
N TRP A 57 1.80 8.70 -25.06
CA TRP A 57 2.11 10.14 -24.99
C TRP A 57 3.63 10.41 -25.04
N ILE A 58 4.34 9.78 -26.00
CA ILE A 58 5.81 9.86 -26.14
C ILE A 58 6.23 11.13 -26.90
N LEU A 59 6.73 12.14 -26.18
CA LEU A 59 7.62 13.17 -26.77
C LEU A 59 8.48 13.94 -25.75
N THR A 60 8.74 13.40 -24.55
CA THR A 60 9.55 14.14 -23.56
C THR A 60 10.67 13.28 -22.96
N LYS A 61 11.91 13.80 -23.07
CA LYS A 61 13.19 13.23 -22.60
C LYS A 61 13.29 12.94 -21.07
N HIS A 62 12.22 13.12 -20.30
CA HIS A 62 12.20 12.93 -18.84
C HIS A 62 11.02 12.07 -18.36
N LYS A 63 11.01 10.77 -18.72
CA LYS A 63 9.95 9.82 -18.34
C LYS A 63 9.71 9.77 -16.82
N PHE A 64 10.76 9.61 -16.01
CA PHE A 64 10.61 9.41 -14.55
C PHE A 64 9.98 10.60 -13.82
N ARG A 65 10.51 11.81 -14.02
CA ARG A 65 10.02 13.01 -13.32
C ARG A 65 8.60 13.39 -13.72
N HIS A 66 8.24 13.14 -14.98
CA HIS A 66 6.87 13.36 -15.46
C HIS A 66 5.91 12.36 -14.82
N THR A 67 6.25 11.07 -14.81
CA THR A 67 5.43 10.04 -14.18
C THR A 67 5.29 10.24 -12.67
N MET A 68 6.36 10.61 -11.96
CA MET A 68 6.30 10.90 -10.52
C MET A 68 5.37 12.08 -10.22
N ARG A 69 5.42 13.16 -11.00
CA ARG A 69 4.49 14.30 -10.85
C ARG A 69 3.06 13.93 -11.15
N ALA A 70 2.82 13.18 -12.22
CA ALA A 70 1.48 12.73 -12.58
C ALA A 70 0.87 11.82 -11.49
N SER A 71 1.67 10.90 -10.94
CA SER A 71 1.24 10.02 -9.85
C SER A 71 0.96 10.80 -8.56
N GLN A 72 1.81 11.77 -8.21
CA GLN A 72 1.60 12.63 -7.04
C GLN A 72 0.34 13.50 -7.18
N GLY A 73 0.07 14.04 -8.38
CA GLY A 73 -1.17 14.77 -8.66
C GLY A 73 -2.42 13.90 -8.51
N ALA A 74 -2.38 12.68 -9.05
CA ALA A 74 -3.48 11.72 -8.91
C ALA A 74 -3.73 11.33 -7.44
N ILE A 75 -2.68 11.20 -6.63
CA ILE A 75 -2.79 10.95 -5.18
C ILE A 75 -3.47 12.12 -4.47
N ILE A 76 -3.07 13.36 -4.77
CA ILE A 76 -3.64 14.57 -4.17
C ILE A 76 -5.14 14.67 -4.52
N ASP A 77 -5.49 14.50 -5.79
CA ASP A 77 -6.90 14.55 -6.24
C ASP A 77 -7.74 13.43 -5.59
N GLY A 78 -7.20 12.21 -5.52
CA GLY A 78 -7.85 11.09 -4.83
C GLY A 78 -8.07 11.37 -3.35
N SER A 79 -7.09 11.98 -2.68
CA SER A 79 -7.17 12.36 -1.26
C SER A 79 -8.22 13.44 -1.00
N ILE A 80 -8.34 14.44 -1.88
CA ILE A 80 -9.37 15.47 -1.80
C ILE A 80 -10.77 14.85 -1.96
N PHE A 81 -10.94 14.00 -2.97
CA PHE A 81 -12.21 13.29 -3.20
C PHE A 81 -12.59 12.41 -2.00
N GLN A 82 -11.62 11.68 -1.46
CA GLN A 82 -11.84 10.79 -0.32
C GLN A 82 -12.12 11.57 0.98
N SER A 83 -11.48 12.72 1.18
CA SER A 83 -11.76 13.62 2.30
C SER A 83 -13.19 14.17 2.23
N PHE A 84 -13.65 14.56 1.04
CA PHE A 84 -15.01 15.01 0.82
C PHE A 84 -16.03 13.92 1.19
N LEU A 85 -15.84 12.69 0.68
CA LEU A 85 -16.68 11.54 1.04
C LEU A 85 -16.66 11.21 2.53
N GLY A 86 -15.49 11.35 3.18
CA GLY A 86 -15.32 11.14 4.62
C GLY A 86 -16.12 12.13 5.46
N ILE A 87 -16.16 13.41 5.07
CA ILE A 87 -16.89 14.46 5.79
C ILE A 87 -18.40 14.36 5.53
N SER A 88 -18.83 14.00 4.32
CA SER A 88 -20.25 13.92 3.94
C SER A 88 -21.04 12.77 4.61
N LYS A 89 -20.43 11.99 5.53
CA LYS A 89 -21.05 10.84 6.23
C LYS A 89 -21.61 9.73 5.30
N LEU A 90 -21.33 9.80 4.00
CA LEU A 90 -21.72 8.82 2.97
C LEU A 90 -20.82 7.57 2.94
N MET A 91 -19.82 7.52 3.82
CA MET A 91 -18.89 6.40 3.99
C MET A 91 -19.54 5.00 4.08
N PRO A 92 -20.76 4.79 4.64
CA PRO A 92 -21.37 3.47 4.68
C PRO A 92 -21.73 2.87 3.32
N LEU A 93 -21.91 3.69 2.28
CA LEU A 93 -22.29 3.23 0.94
C LEU A 93 -21.20 2.36 0.28
N PRO A 94 -19.94 2.83 0.13
CA PRO A 94 -18.89 1.99 -0.43
C PRO A 94 -18.56 0.80 0.49
N LEU A 95 -18.63 0.96 1.81
CA LEU A 95 -18.40 -0.13 2.76
C LEU A 95 -19.40 -1.28 2.62
N ARG A 96 -20.63 -1.00 2.17
CA ARG A 96 -21.64 -2.03 1.89
C ARG A 96 -21.37 -2.83 0.61
N CYS A 97 -20.63 -2.25 -0.33
CA CYS A 97 -20.19 -2.95 -1.55
C CYS A 97 -18.98 -3.86 -1.30
N ILE A 98 -18.19 -3.58 -0.25
CA ILE A 98 -16.97 -4.31 0.11
C ILE A 98 -17.36 -5.58 0.88
N ASN A 99 -17.78 -6.61 0.14
CA ASN A 99 -17.94 -7.96 0.67
C ASN A 99 -16.60 -8.70 0.63
N PRO A 100 -16.26 -9.54 1.63
CA PRO A 100 -15.01 -10.31 1.64
C PRO A 100 -14.84 -11.19 0.39
N VAL A 101 -15.95 -11.60 -0.22
CA VAL A 101 -16.01 -12.33 -1.50
C VAL A 101 -15.45 -11.52 -2.68
N MET A 102 -15.58 -10.20 -2.68
CA MET A 102 -15.02 -9.32 -3.72
C MET A 102 -13.60 -8.86 -3.37
N VAL A 103 -13.31 -8.67 -2.09
CA VAL A 103 -12.02 -8.19 -1.61
C VAL A 103 -10.91 -9.22 -1.78
N ALA A 104 -11.17 -10.48 -1.41
CA ALA A 104 -10.14 -11.52 -1.45
C ALA A 104 -9.58 -11.76 -2.87
N PRO A 105 -10.42 -11.89 -3.93
CA PRO A 105 -9.91 -11.99 -5.30
C PRO A 105 -9.17 -10.74 -5.76
N THR A 106 -9.65 -9.55 -5.41
CA THR A 106 -9.01 -8.29 -5.83
C THR A 106 -7.59 -8.16 -5.27
N ILE A 107 -7.42 -8.43 -3.96
CA ILE A 107 -6.11 -8.42 -3.31
C ILE A 107 -5.20 -9.49 -3.90
N SER A 108 -5.74 -10.68 -4.18
CA SER A 108 -5.00 -11.76 -4.83
C SER A 108 -4.48 -11.33 -6.21
N THR A 109 -5.31 -10.70 -7.03
CA THR A 109 -4.91 -10.20 -8.36
C THR A 109 -3.80 -9.15 -8.28
N ILE A 110 -3.92 -8.19 -7.35
CA ILE A 110 -2.87 -7.18 -7.14
C ILE A 110 -1.56 -7.86 -6.69
N GLY A 111 -1.64 -8.84 -5.78
CA GLY A 111 -0.49 -9.62 -5.33
C GLY A 111 0.19 -10.40 -6.46
N VAL A 112 -0.59 -11.06 -7.33
CA VAL A 112 -0.07 -11.80 -8.49
C VAL A 112 0.59 -10.87 -9.51
N ALA A 113 0.03 -9.68 -9.73
CA ALA A 113 0.61 -8.67 -10.60
C ALA A 113 1.99 -8.21 -10.09
N ILE A 114 2.12 -7.94 -8.79
CA ILE A 114 3.38 -7.51 -8.17
C ILE A 114 4.39 -8.66 -8.12
N PHE A 115 3.93 -9.88 -7.85
CA PHE A 115 4.79 -11.07 -7.84
C PHE A 115 5.51 -11.25 -9.18
N SER A 116 4.80 -11.07 -10.28
CA SER A 116 5.36 -11.19 -11.63
C SER A 116 6.49 -10.17 -11.90
N LEU A 117 6.43 -9.00 -11.25
CA LEU A 117 7.44 -7.94 -11.37
C LEU A 117 8.66 -8.18 -10.45
N GLY A 118 8.42 -8.70 -9.25
CA GLY A 118 9.48 -8.97 -8.27
C GLY A 118 10.21 -10.29 -8.48
N PHE A 119 9.58 -11.26 -9.13
CA PHE A 119 10.11 -12.60 -9.33
C PHE A 119 11.45 -12.64 -10.10
N PRO A 120 11.68 -11.88 -11.18
CA PRO A 120 12.97 -11.85 -11.88
C PRO A 120 14.14 -11.35 -11.02
N GLN A 121 13.86 -10.42 -10.09
CA GLN A 121 14.87 -9.92 -9.17
C GLN A 121 15.16 -10.94 -8.04
N ALA A 122 14.12 -11.62 -7.57
CA ALA A 122 14.24 -12.66 -6.55
C ALA A 122 14.91 -13.94 -7.08
N SER A 123 14.68 -14.31 -8.33
CA SER A 123 15.29 -15.49 -8.96
C SER A 123 16.78 -15.31 -9.22
N SER A 124 17.26 -14.07 -9.38
CA SER A 124 18.70 -13.77 -9.57
C SER A 124 19.58 -14.26 -8.41
N TYR A 125 19.04 -14.32 -7.18
CA TYR A 125 19.75 -14.80 -5.98
C TYR A 125 18.93 -15.85 -5.23
N VAL A 126 18.57 -16.94 -5.92
CA VAL A 126 17.61 -17.93 -5.41
C VAL A 126 17.99 -18.52 -4.06
N GLY A 127 19.28 -18.76 -3.80
CA GLY A 127 19.75 -19.38 -2.56
C GLY A 127 19.46 -18.55 -1.30
N ILE A 128 19.69 -17.23 -1.37
CA ILE A 128 19.44 -16.31 -0.26
C ILE A 128 17.93 -16.14 -0.06
N ASN A 129 17.18 -15.96 -1.16
CA ASN A 129 15.74 -15.73 -1.11
C ASN A 129 14.97 -16.95 -0.58
N ILE A 130 15.33 -18.18 -0.97
CA ILE A 130 14.72 -19.40 -0.43
C ILE A 130 14.97 -19.52 1.07
N SER A 131 16.19 -19.23 1.53
CA SER A 131 16.54 -19.25 2.95
C SER A 131 15.68 -18.26 3.76
N GLN A 132 15.47 -17.05 3.22
CA GLN A 132 14.60 -16.05 3.83
C GLN A 132 13.12 -16.49 3.88
N ILE A 133 12.60 -17.08 2.80
CA ILE A 133 11.22 -17.61 2.76
C ILE A 133 11.06 -18.73 3.80
N LEU A 134 12.02 -19.64 3.91
CA LEU A 134 11.98 -20.73 4.88
C LEU A 134 12.01 -20.23 6.32
N LEU A 135 12.80 -19.20 6.61
CA LEU A 135 12.87 -18.57 7.93
C LEU A 135 11.51 -17.97 8.33
N VAL A 136 10.88 -17.22 7.42
CA VAL A 136 9.56 -16.61 7.63
C VAL A 136 8.47 -17.67 7.79
N LEU A 137 8.52 -18.76 7.02
CA LEU A 137 7.59 -19.87 7.17
C LEU A 137 7.74 -20.55 8.53
N LYS A 138 8.97 -20.84 8.96
CA LYS A 138 9.23 -21.43 10.28
C LYS A 138 8.75 -20.53 11.42
N SER A 139 8.99 -19.22 11.35
CA SER A 139 8.54 -18.27 12.38
C SER A 139 7.01 -18.13 12.38
N SER A 140 6.38 -18.10 11.21
CA SER A 140 4.91 -18.07 11.10
C SER A 140 4.26 -19.34 11.67
N LEU A 141 4.80 -20.51 11.35
CA LEU A 141 4.30 -21.79 11.86
C LEU A 141 4.53 -21.93 13.37
N TYR A 142 5.67 -21.46 13.88
CA TYR A 142 5.94 -21.42 15.32
C TYR A 142 4.91 -20.57 16.07
N LEU A 143 4.56 -19.40 15.53
CA LEU A 143 3.56 -18.50 16.12
C LEU A 143 2.13 -19.05 16.00
N GLN A 144 1.80 -19.74 14.90
CA GLN A 144 0.50 -20.40 14.73
C GLN A 144 0.28 -21.53 15.75
N GLY A 145 1.35 -22.18 16.21
CA GLY A 145 1.28 -23.18 17.29
C GLY A 145 0.86 -22.60 18.65
N VAL A 146 1.05 -21.30 18.88
CA VAL A 146 0.72 -20.61 20.15
C VAL A 146 -0.64 -19.90 20.10
N SER A 147 -1.12 -19.50 18.92
CA SER A 147 -2.35 -18.73 18.74
C SER A 147 -3.29 -19.41 17.75
N GLN A 148 -4.10 -20.36 18.22
CA GLN A 148 -5.31 -20.78 17.49
C GLN A 148 -6.43 -19.77 17.71
N THR A 149 -6.35 -18.62 17.05
CA THR A 149 -7.52 -17.76 16.87
C THR A 149 -8.17 -18.10 15.54
N ASN A 150 -9.40 -18.59 15.58
CA ASN A 150 -10.22 -18.83 14.39
C ASN A 150 -10.30 -17.54 13.57
N ALA A 151 -9.63 -17.51 12.40
CA ALA A 151 -9.57 -16.32 11.54
C ALA A 151 -10.97 -15.76 11.20
N CYS A 152 -11.96 -16.65 11.10
CA CYS A 152 -13.37 -16.30 10.88
C CYS A 152 -14.00 -15.56 12.07
N LYS A 153 -13.65 -15.93 13.31
CA LYS A 153 -14.14 -15.28 14.55
C LYS A 153 -13.41 -13.96 14.80
N ALA A 154 -12.12 -13.90 14.46
CA ALA A 154 -11.32 -12.68 14.47
C ALA A 154 -11.87 -11.63 13.49
N TRP A 155 -12.26 -12.04 12.27
CA TRP A 155 -12.84 -11.12 11.29
C TRP A 155 -14.11 -10.43 11.81
N GLY A 156 -15.05 -11.19 12.37
CA GLY A 156 -16.31 -10.65 12.92
C GLY A 156 -16.15 -9.77 14.17
N THR A 157 -15.02 -9.89 14.89
CA THR A 157 -14.70 -9.08 16.08
C THR A 157 -13.68 -7.98 15.82
N SER A 158 -13.16 -7.87 14.58
CA SER A 158 -12.16 -6.89 14.18
C SER A 158 -12.61 -5.47 14.52
N ALA A 159 -11.82 -4.76 15.31
CA ALA A 159 -12.10 -3.36 15.67
C ALA A 159 -12.28 -2.48 14.42
N TRP A 160 -11.57 -2.76 13.33
CA TRP A 160 -11.71 -2.07 12.03
C TRP A 160 -13.11 -2.15 11.41
N VAL A 161 -13.93 -3.15 11.76
CA VAL A 161 -15.34 -3.26 11.32
C VAL A 161 -16.26 -2.37 12.17
N LYS A 162 -15.89 -2.08 13.43
CA LYS A 162 -16.69 -1.25 14.36
C LYS A 162 -16.26 0.22 14.44
N ILE A 163 -15.09 0.56 13.91
CA ILE A 163 -14.50 1.90 14.05
C ILE A 163 -15.13 2.89 13.06
N ARG A 164 -15.91 3.82 13.62
CA ARG A 164 -16.68 4.85 12.90
C ARG A 164 -15.96 6.21 12.97
N TYR A 165 -14.74 6.33 12.46
CA TYR A 165 -14.05 7.65 12.42
C TYR A 165 -13.75 8.10 10.99
N SER A 166 -14.28 9.27 10.64
CA SER A 166 -14.05 10.00 9.39
C SER A 166 -12.57 10.41 9.22
N LEU A 167 -11.86 10.65 10.33
CA LEU A 167 -10.47 11.14 10.37
C LEU A 167 -9.40 10.11 9.98
N GLN A 168 -9.73 8.81 9.96
CA GLN A 168 -8.77 7.80 9.53
C GLN A 168 -8.57 7.78 8.00
N TRP A 169 -9.52 8.33 7.24
CA TRP A 169 -9.54 8.19 5.78
C TRP A 169 -9.11 9.45 5.02
N GLY A 170 -8.93 10.59 5.69
CA GLY A 170 -8.78 11.89 5.03
C GLY A 170 -7.43 12.59 5.18
N LEU A 171 -6.63 12.30 6.20
CA LEU A 171 -5.44 13.13 6.46
C LEU A 171 -4.08 12.46 6.24
N LEU A 172 -3.98 11.12 6.32
CA LEU A 172 -2.69 10.43 6.39
C LEU A 172 -2.70 9.00 5.81
N VAL A 173 -3.48 8.74 4.75
CA VAL A 173 -3.53 7.39 4.14
C VAL A 173 -2.75 7.30 2.82
N PHE A 174 -2.30 8.42 2.26
CA PHE A 174 -1.61 8.43 0.97
C PHE A 174 -0.46 9.43 0.92
#